data_AF-A0A9D2S104-F1
#
_entry.id   AF-A0A9D2S104-F1
#
_cell.length_a   1.000
_cell.length_b   1.000
_cell.length_c   1.000
_cell.angle_alpha   90.00
_cell.angle_beta   90.00
_cell.angle_gamma   90.00
#
_symmetry.space_group_name_H-M   'P 1'
#
loop_
_entity.id
_entity.type
_entity.pdbx_description
1 polymer ?
#
loop_
_entity_poly.entity_id
_entity_poly.type
_entity_poly.pdbx_seq_one_letter_code
_entity_poly.pdbx_strand_id
1 'polypeptide(L)'
;MAKFEGQERRMPKIEACLKENGLGTLDDCRKLLEEKGIDVEGIVKGVQPICFENAVWAYTLGTAIAVKRGLKNASECAAAIGEGLEAFTVPGSVAEQRKVGLGHGNLGAMLLNDDTKCFAFLAGHESFAAAEGAIGIARTANKARKTPLRVILNGLGKDAAYIISRINGFTYVKTDYDFTTGKLNIEEERAFSEGERAAVKCYGANDVLEGVAIMQHEGVDVSITGNSTNPTRFQHPVAGTYKKWALENGVKYFSVASGGGTGRTLHPDNMAAGPASYGLTDTMGRMHSDAQFAGSSSVPAHVEMMGLIGAGNNPMVGMTVACAVAASQV
;
A
#
# COMPACT_ATOMS: atom_id res chain seq x y z
N MET A 1 9.72 -0.27 29.48
CA MET A 1 10.61 0.59 28.68
C MET A 1 10.72 -0.04 27.31
N ALA A 2 10.14 0.63 26.32
CA ALA A 2 10.20 0.21 24.93
C ALA A 2 11.64 -0.10 24.51
N LYS A 3 11.82 -1.25 23.87
CA LYS A 3 13.09 -1.68 23.24
C LYS A 3 12.79 -2.07 21.80
N PHE A 4 13.57 -1.56 20.87
CA PHE A 4 13.39 -1.81 19.44
C PHE A 4 14.64 -1.48 18.62
N GLU A 5 14.63 -1.85 17.35
CA GLU A 5 15.75 -1.74 16.42
C GLU A 5 16.06 -0.28 16.06
N GLY A 6 17.33 0.10 16.18
CA GLY A 6 17.81 1.44 15.83
C GLY A 6 17.39 2.54 16.80
N GLN A 7 17.01 2.17 18.03
CA GLN A 7 16.47 3.06 19.07
C GLN A 7 17.23 4.38 19.23
N GLU A 8 18.55 4.33 19.43
CA GLU A 8 19.40 5.53 19.63
C GLU A 8 19.26 6.56 18.50
N ARG A 9 19.15 6.10 17.25
CA ARG A 9 19.07 6.96 16.07
C ARG A 9 17.68 7.56 15.86
N ARG A 10 16.64 6.92 16.41
CA ARG A 10 15.23 7.27 16.19
C ARG A 10 14.64 8.06 17.35
N MET A 11 15.15 7.85 18.57
CA MET A 11 14.57 8.40 19.79
C MET A 11 14.40 9.93 19.79
N PRO A 12 15.35 10.75 19.30
CA PRO A 12 15.17 12.20 19.31
C PRO A 12 13.93 12.67 18.55
N LYS A 13 13.62 12.05 17.41
CA LYS A 13 12.41 12.36 16.62
C LYS A 13 11.14 11.85 17.31
N ILE A 14 11.22 10.66 17.92
CA ILE A 14 10.11 10.06 18.66
C ILE A 14 9.74 10.93 19.87
N GLU A 15 10.72 11.37 20.65
CA GLU A 15 10.52 12.25 21.81
C GLU A 15 9.95 13.61 21.40
N ALA A 16 10.41 14.18 20.29
CA ALA A 16 9.84 15.41 19.73
C ALA A 16 8.35 15.20 19.37
N CYS A 17 8.01 14.13 18.67
CA CYS A 17 6.64 13.81 18.29
C CYS A 17 5.73 13.54 19.50
N LEU A 18 6.21 12.82 20.51
CA LEU A 18 5.49 12.59 21.77
C LEU A 18 5.16 13.92 22.44
N LYS A 19 6.15 14.81 22.57
CA LYS A 19 5.99 16.12 23.19
C LYS A 19 5.01 17.02 22.42
N GLU A 20 5.13 17.08 21.10
CA GLU A 20 4.24 17.86 20.23
C GLU A 20 2.78 17.41 20.35
N ASN A 21 2.55 16.12 20.64
CA ASN A 21 1.22 15.54 20.79
C ASN A 21 0.73 15.45 22.25
N GLY A 22 1.48 15.99 23.21
CA GLY A 22 1.13 15.91 24.64
C GLY A 22 1.00 14.47 25.15
N LEU A 23 1.83 13.57 24.62
CA LEU A 23 1.98 12.19 25.02
C LEU A 23 3.21 12.03 25.93
N GLY A 24 3.15 11.04 26.83
CA GLY A 24 4.25 10.71 27.74
C GLY A 24 5.32 9.88 27.04
N THR A 25 5.56 8.67 27.55
CA THR A 25 6.48 7.71 26.93
C THR A 25 5.78 6.80 25.93
N LEU A 26 6.54 6.02 25.15
CA LEU A 26 5.97 4.96 24.31
C LEU A 26 5.22 3.91 25.12
N ASP A 27 5.70 3.56 26.32
CA ASP A 27 5.00 2.65 27.23
C ASP A 27 3.67 3.27 27.71
N ASP A 28 3.61 4.58 27.94
CA ASP A 28 2.35 5.26 28.29
C ASP A 28 1.38 5.32 27.11
N CYS A 29 1.89 5.46 25.88
CA CYS A 29 1.08 5.35 24.67
C CYS A 29 0.45 3.96 24.55
N ARG A 30 1.19 2.89 24.87
CA ARG A 30 0.66 1.53 24.88
C ARG A 30 -0.45 1.38 25.93
N LYS A 31 -0.20 1.81 27.17
CA LYS A 31 -1.22 1.75 28.25
C LYS A 31 -2.48 2.51 27.89
N LEU A 32 -2.35 3.71 27.31
CA LEU A 32 -3.49 4.51 26.82
C LEU A 32 -4.36 3.71 25.84
N LEU A 33 -3.72 2.97 24.94
CA LEU A 33 -4.43 2.17 23.93
C LEU A 33 -5.03 0.89 24.51
N GLU A 34 -4.34 0.22 25.43
CA GLU A 34 -4.85 -0.95 26.17
C GLU A 34 -6.09 -0.59 27.01
N GLU A 35 -6.10 0.56 27.68
CA GLU A 35 -7.26 1.09 28.41
C GLU A 35 -8.47 1.35 27.50
N LYS A 36 -8.21 1.61 26.21
CA LYS A 36 -9.23 1.76 25.16
C LYS A 36 -9.55 0.44 24.45
N GLY A 37 -8.92 -0.67 24.83
CA GLY A 37 -9.13 -1.99 24.24
C GLY A 37 -8.48 -2.19 22.86
N ILE A 38 -7.48 -1.38 22.51
CA ILE A 38 -6.77 -1.48 21.23
C ILE A 38 -5.44 -2.22 21.41
N ASP A 39 -5.38 -3.47 20.95
CA ASP A 39 -4.16 -4.27 20.90
C ASP A 39 -3.39 -4.02 19.59
N VAL A 40 -2.54 -2.99 19.58
CA VAL A 40 -1.72 -2.65 18.41
C VAL A 40 -0.70 -3.75 18.08
N GLU A 41 -0.12 -4.39 19.08
CA GLU A 41 0.89 -5.44 18.87
C GLU A 41 0.27 -6.66 18.17
N GLY A 42 -0.90 -7.09 18.63
CA GLY A 42 -1.68 -8.14 17.99
C GLY A 42 -2.11 -7.80 16.57
N ILE A 43 -2.52 -6.55 16.31
CA ILE A 43 -2.84 -6.09 14.94
C ILE A 43 -1.61 -6.16 14.04
N VAL A 44 -0.49 -5.56 14.45
CA VAL A 44 0.73 -5.45 13.63
C VAL A 44 1.32 -6.83 13.35
N LYS A 45 1.50 -7.66 14.39
CA LYS A 45 2.04 -9.02 14.24
C LYS A 45 1.05 -9.96 13.55
N GLY A 46 -0.25 -9.73 13.68
CA GLY A 46 -1.28 -10.47 12.95
C GLY A 46 -1.25 -10.22 11.44
N VAL A 47 -0.90 -9.00 11.02
CA VAL A 47 -0.72 -8.67 9.59
C VAL A 47 0.62 -9.17 9.06
N GLN A 48 1.70 -9.01 9.82
CA GLN A 48 3.02 -9.53 9.44
C GLN A 48 3.78 -10.06 10.66
N PRO A 49 3.76 -11.39 10.91
CA PRO A 49 4.40 -11.97 12.09
C PRO A 49 5.91 -11.74 12.20
N ILE A 50 6.57 -11.51 11.06
CA ILE A 50 8.02 -11.30 10.95
C ILE A 50 8.44 -9.82 11.04
N CYS A 51 7.52 -8.92 11.38
CA CYS A 51 7.84 -7.49 11.53
C CYS A 51 8.81 -7.26 12.70
N PHE A 52 9.53 -6.15 12.64
CA PHE A 52 10.45 -5.74 13.69
C PHE A 52 9.68 -5.04 14.82
N GLU A 53 10.28 -4.99 16.02
CA GLU A 53 9.64 -4.34 17.18
C GLU A 53 9.47 -2.84 16.94
N ASN A 54 10.35 -2.21 16.17
CA ASN A 54 10.22 -0.80 15.82
C ASN A 54 8.94 -0.49 15.03
N ALA A 55 8.37 -1.45 14.28
CA ALA A 55 7.11 -1.29 13.60
C ALA A 55 5.94 -1.26 14.59
N VAL A 56 5.95 -2.17 15.57
CA VAL A 56 4.93 -2.22 16.65
C VAL A 56 4.89 -0.90 17.39
N TRP A 57 6.05 -0.36 17.79
CA TRP A 57 6.11 0.91 18.50
C TRP A 57 5.74 2.12 17.64
N ALA A 58 6.08 2.11 16.35
CA ALA A 58 5.67 3.17 15.43
C ALA A 58 4.15 3.25 15.27
N TYR A 59 3.49 2.10 15.09
CA TYR A 59 2.03 2.04 15.08
C TYR A 59 1.42 2.35 16.44
N THR A 60 2.08 1.97 17.55
CA THR A 60 1.61 2.32 18.90
C THR A 60 1.59 3.84 19.07
N LEU A 61 2.67 4.53 18.70
CA LEU A 61 2.74 5.99 18.73
C LEU A 61 1.68 6.61 17.83
N GLY A 62 1.61 6.22 16.56
CA GLY A 62 0.66 6.78 15.60
C GLY A 62 -0.81 6.60 16.02
N THR A 63 -1.14 5.42 16.54
CA THR A 63 -2.51 5.13 17.02
C THR A 63 -2.82 5.93 18.28
N ALA A 64 -1.85 6.07 19.20
CA ALA A 64 -2.00 6.90 20.39
C ALA A 64 -2.19 8.38 20.05
N ILE A 65 -1.52 8.91 19.01
CA ILE A 65 -1.75 10.27 18.50
C ILE A 65 -3.20 10.43 18.07
N ALA A 66 -3.74 9.50 17.27
CA ALA A 66 -5.12 9.55 16.80
C ALA A 66 -6.13 9.54 17.96
N VAL A 67 -5.94 8.64 18.93
CA VAL A 67 -6.78 8.52 20.13
C VAL A 67 -6.68 9.75 21.02
N LYS A 68 -5.47 10.27 21.24
CA LYS A 68 -5.22 11.47 22.06
C LYS A 68 -5.90 12.71 21.49
N ARG A 69 -5.93 12.83 20.15
CA ARG A 69 -6.63 13.90 19.43
C ARG A 69 -8.14 13.71 19.37
N GLY A 70 -8.66 12.56 19.82
CA GLY A 70 -10.09 12.27 19.82
C GLY A 70 -10.69 12.10 18.42
N LEU A 71 -9.88 11.69 17.44
CA LEU A 71 -10.31 11.52 16.06
C LEU A 71 -11.32 10.36 15.95
N LYS A 72 -12.47 10.64 15.33
CA LYS A 72 -13.55 9.65 15.14
C LYS A 72 -13.68 9.18 13.70
N ASN A 73 -13.07 9.91 12.76
CA ASN A 73 -13.05 9.51 11.36
C ASN A 73 -11.82 8.62 11.10
N ALA A 74 -12.04 7.40 10.60
CA ALA A 74 -10.96 6.45 10.32
C ALA A 74 -9.93 7.01 9.32
N SER A 75 -10.35 7.81 8.34
CA SER A 75 -9.43 8.49 7.41
C SER A 75 -8.50 9.47 8.14
N GLU A 76 -9.02 10.23 9.10
CA GLU A 76 -8.21 11.16 9.90
C GLU A 76 -7.28 10.40 10.86
N CYS A 77 -7.75 9.30 11.45
CA CYS A 77 -6.93 8.41 12.26
C CYS A 77 -5.75 7.85 11.46
N ALA A 78 -5.95 7.43 10.20
CA ALA A 78 -4.89 6.94 9.34
C ALA A 78 -3.84 8.02 9.03
N ALA A 79 -4.27 9.26 8.76
CA ALA A 79 -3.36 10.38 8.55
C ALA A 79 -2.50 10.65 9.80
N ALA A 80 -3.13 10.65 10.99
CA ALA A 80 -2.42 10.80 12.26
C ALA A 80 -1.45 9.64 12.57
N ILE A 81 -1.82 8.41 12.21
CA ILE A 81 -0.92 7.25 12.31
C ILE A 81 0.34 7.47 11.45
N GLY A 82 0.19 8.07 10.27
CA GLY A 82 1.31 8.45 9.41
C GLY A 82 2.36 9.33 10.09
N GLU A 83 1.94 10.22 11.00
CA GLU A 83 2.86 11.07 11.78
C GLU A 83 3.71 10.26 12.76
N GLY A 84 3.11 9.23 13.38
CA GLY A 84 3.84 8.29 14.23
C GLY A 84 4.86 7.46 13.43
N LEU A 85 4.47 7.00 12.24
CA LEU A 85 5.39 6.28 11.34
C LEU A 85 6.54 7.19 10.87
N GLU A 86 6.26 8.46 10.61
CA GLU A 86 7.25 9.45 10.19
C GLU A 86 8.24 9.77 11.31
N ALA A 87 7.75 9.90 12.55
CA ALA A 87 8.60 10.09 13.72
C ALA A 87 9.62 8.96 13.91
N PHE A 88 9.26 7.75 13.46
CA PHE A 88 10.17 6.62 13.56
C PHE A 88 11.29 6.66 12.53
N THR A 89 11.19 7.34 11.39
CA THR A 89 12.24 7.36 10.34
C THR A 89 13.64 7.70 10.87
N VAL A 90 14.69 7.09 10.29
CA VAL A 90 16.09 7.39 10.60
C VAL A 90 16.47 8.76 9.99
N PRO A 91 17.10 9.67 10.76
CA PRO A 91 17.59 10.94 10.23
C PRO A 91 18.52 10.78 9.03
N GLY A 92 18.30 11.57 7.98
CA GLY A 92 19.04 11.56 6.72
C GLY A 92 18.75 10.36 5.80
N SER A 93 17.83 9.48 6.19
CA SER A 93 17.49 8.30 5.40
C SER A 93 16.59 8.64 4.20
N VAL A 94 16.51 7.71 3.25
CA VAL A 94 15.59 7.81 2.12
C VAL A 94 14.14 7.89 2.61
N ALA A 95 13.81 7.18 3.69
CA ALA A 95 12.46 7.20 4.28
C ALA A 95 12.07 8.59 4.79
N GLU A 96 12.96 9.28 5.49
CA GLU A 96 12.71 10.65 5.98
C GLU A 96 12.62 11.65 4.81
N GLN A 97 13.57 11.61 3.88
CA GLN A 97 13.60 12.55 2.75
C GLN A 97 12.33 12.48 1.89
N ARG A 98 11.78 11.26 1.73
CA ARG A 98 10.54 11.02 0.96
C ARG A 98 9.27 11.12 1.82
N LYS A 99 9.39 11.38 3.12
CA LYS A 99 8.26 11.44 4.07
C LYS A 99 7.39 10.19 4.02
N VAL A 100 8.04 9.02 4.02
CA VAL A 100 7.39 7.74 3.72
C VAL A 100 6.34 7.37 4.77
N GLY A 101 6.54 7.77 6.04
CA GLY A 101 5.55 7.54 7.09
C GLY A 101 4.26 8.31 6.81
N LEU A 102 4.37 9.60 6.47
CA LEU A 102 3.23 10.41 6.06
C LEU A 102 2.57 9.88 4.78
N GLY A 103 3.36 9.39 3.82
CA GLY A 103 2.85 8.76 2.60
C GLY A 103 1.97 7.54 2.89
N HIS A 104 2.37 6.68 3.83
CA HIS A 104 1.56 5.53 4.27
C HIS A 104 0.28 5.97 4.97
N GLY A 105 0.35 6.98 5.85
CA GLY A 105 -0.83 7.56 6.49
C GLY A 105 -1.83 8.12 5.49
N ASN A 106 -1.35 8.86 4.49
CA ASN A 106 -2.19 9.42 3.42
C ASN A 106 -2.84 8.35 2.55
N LEU A 107 -2.10 7.29 2.20
CA LEU A 107 -2.66 6.15 1.48
C LEU A 107 -3.78 5.48 2.30
N GLY A 108 -3.51 5.19 3.58
CA GLY A 108 -4.52 4.63 4.49
C GLY A 108 -5.77 5.52 4.61
N ALA A 109 -5.57 6.84 4.69
CA ALA A 109 -6.64 7.82 4.73
C ALA A 109 -7.52 7.75 3.48
N MET A 110 -6.93 7.73 2.28
CA MET A 110 -7.68 7.60 1.04
C MET A 110 -8.47 6.29 0.97
N LEU A 111 -7.89 5.16 1.37
CA LEU A 111 -8.59 3.87 1.38
C LEU A 111 -9.77 3.83 2.36
N LEU A 112 -9.76 4.66 3.40
CA LEU A 112 -10.84 4.80 4.37
C LEU A 112 -11.84 5.90 4.03
N ASN A 113 -11.52 6.77 3.07
CA ASN A 113 -12.39 7.85 2.64
C ASN A 113 -13.46 7.35 1.66
N ASP A 114 -14.74 7.60 1.96
CA ASP A 114 -15.87 7.20 1.13
C ASP A 114 -15.79 7.72 -0.32
N ASP A 115 -15.09 8.83 -0.58
CA ASP A 115 -14.91 9.40 -1.92
C ASP A 115 -14.04 8.51 -2.83
N THR A 116 -13.13 7.72 -2.27
CA THR A 116 -12.34 6.74 -3.00
C THR A 116 -13.19 5.51 -3.27
N LYS A 117 -13.52 5.22 -4.52
CA LYS A 117 -14.43 4.12 -4.92
C LYS A 117 -13.68 2.88 -5.38
N CYS A 118 -12.52 3.05 -6.03
CA CYS A 118 -11.75 1.94 -6.58
C CYS A 118 -10.26 2.03 -6.26
N PHE A 119 -9.73 0.94 -5.71
CA PHE A 119 -8.31 0.75 -5.42
C PHE A 119 -7.73 -0.36 -6.31
N ALA A 120 -6.62 -0.07 -7.00
CA ALA A 120 -5.96 -1.00 -7.89
C ALA A 120 -4.58 -1.44 -7.37
N PHE A 121 -4.37 -2.75 -7.33
CA PHE A 121 -3.04 -3.32 -7.27
C PHE A 121 -2.50 -3.53 -8.68
N LEU A 122 -1.51 -2.74 -9.06
CA LEU A 122 -0.73 -2.96 -10.28
C LEU A 122 0.38 -3.95 -9.96
N ALA A 123 0.05 -5.23 -10.10
CA ALA A 123 0.79 -6.34 -9.52
C ALA A 123 1.63 -7.08 -10.59
N GLY A 124 2.75 -7.71 -10.20
CA GLY A 124 3.66 -8.46 -11.08
C GLY A 124 3.43 -9.99 -11.06
N HIS A 125 4.35 -10.81 -11.56
CA HIS A 125 4.15 -12.27 -11.58
C HIS A 125 4.19 -12.96 -10.19
N GLU A 126 4.64 -12.27 -9.13
CA GLU A 126 4.73 -12.79 -7.75
C GLU A 126 3.49 -12.46 -6.88
N SER A 127 2.34 -12.24 -7.50
CA SER A 127 1.20 -11.49 -6.94
C SER A 127 0.32 -12.18 -5.89
N PHE A 128 0.68 -13.37 -5.41
CA PHE A 128 -0.07 -14.03 -4.33
C PHE A 128 -0.12 -13.18 -3.05
N ALA A 129 0.98 -12.48 -2.72
CA ALA A 129 1.01 -11.59 -1.56
C ALA A 129 0.17 -10.32 -1.76
N ALA A 130 0.04 -9.83 -3.00
CA ALA A 130 -0.82 -8.69 -3.32
C ALA A 130 -2.31 -9.08 -3.21
N ALA A 131 -2.67 -10.29 -3.65
CA ALA A 131 -4.02 -10.83 -3.54
C ALA A 131 -4.50 -10.95 -2.08
N GLU A 132 -3.71 -11.56 -1.19
CA GLU A 132 -4.09 -11.69 0.22
C GLU A 132 -4.12 -10.32 0.93
N GLY A 133 -3.19 -9.41 0.59
CA GLY A 133 -3.23 -8.03 1.07
C GLY A 133 -4.50 -7.28 0.64
N ALA A 134 -4.93 -7.44 -0.61
CA ALA A 134 -6.15 -6.83 -1.15
C ALA A 134 -7.40 -7.21 -0.36
N ILE A 135 -7.56 -8.50 -0.02
CA ILE A 135 -8.69 -9.00 0.78
C ILE A 135 -8.66 -8.39 2.17
N GLY A 136 -7.51 -8.43 2.85
CA GLY A 136 -7.36 -7.94 4.21
C GLY A 136 -7.68 -6.45 4.33
N ILE A 137 -7.20 -5.65 3.36
CA ILE A 137 -7.46 -4.21 3.28
C ILE A 137 -8.94 -3.95 3.01
N ALA A 138 -9.54 -4.58 2.00
CA ALA A 138 -10.94 -4.36 1.65
C ALA A 138 -11.86 -4.68 2.84
N ARG A 139 -11.70 -5.86 3.45
CA ARG A 139 -12.49 -6.31 4.60
C ARG A 139 -12.40 -5.35 5.77
N THR A 140 -11.21 -4.80 6.04
CA THR A 140 -11.01 -3.92 7.19
C THR A 140 -11.48 -2.50 6.90
N ALA A 141 -11.15 -1.95 5.73
CA ALA A 141 -11.60 -0.63 5.31
C ALA A 141 -13.13 -0.56 5.26
N ASN A 142 -13.79 -1.60 4.75
CA ASN A 142 -15.24 -1.65 4.61
C ASN A 142 -16.00 -1.65 5.95
N LYS A 143 -15.33 -1.91 7.09
CA LYS A 143 -15.93 -1.75 8.42
C LYS A 143 -16.17 -0.29 8.81
N ALA A 144 -15.41 0.65 8.22
CA ALA A 144 -15.49 2.08 8.53
C ALA A 144 -16.08 2.91 7.38
N ARG A 145 -16.43 2.28 6.26
CA ARG A 145 -16.95 2.94 5.06
C ARG A 145 -18.45 2.74 4.92
N LYS A 146 -19.12 3.70 4.29
CA LYS A 146 -20.54 3.59 3.91
C LYS A 146 -20.71 2.77 2.63
N THR A 147 -19.81 2.97 1.67
CA THR A 147 -19.79 2.21 0.42
C THR A 147 -18.54 1.32 0.39
N PRO A 148 -18.70 0.00 0.16
CA PRO A 148 -17.56 -0.90 0.03
C PRO A 148 -16.57 -0.40 -1.02
N LEU A 149 -15.28 -0.39 -0.66
CA LEU A 149 -14.19 -0.12 -1.57
C LEU A 149 -14.11 -1.26 -2.58
N ARG A 150 -14.17 -0.93 -3.88
CA ARG A 150 -13.86 -1.90 -4.93
C ARG A 150 -12.37 -2.08 -5.02
N VAL A 151 -11.92 -3.32 -5.10
CA VAL A 151 -10.49 -3.65 -5.25
C VAL A 151 -10.29 -4.45 -6.51
N ILE A 152 -9.33 -4.01 -7.32
CA ILE A 152 -8.96 -4.70 -8.55
C ILE A 152 -7.48 -5.07 -8.56
N LEU A 153 -7.16 -6.15 -9.25
CA LEU A 153 -5.80 -6.48 -9.67
C LEU A 153 -5.69 -6.21 -11.17
N ASN A 154 -4.60 -5.55 -11.56
CA ASN A 154 -4.22 -5.30 -12.94
C ASN A 154 -2.69 -5.42 -13.03
N GLY A 155 -2.12 -5.41 -14.23
CA GLY A 155 -0.67 -5.54 -14.41
C GLY A 155 -0.15 -6.96 -14.59
N LEU A 156 -1.06 -7.92 -14.73
CA LEU A 156 -0.78 -9.35 -14.84
C LEU A 156 -0.98 -9.81 -16.29
N GLY A 157 -0.21 -10.79 -16.75
CA GLY A 157 -0.57 -11.52 -17.98
C GLY A 157 -1.90 -12.28 -17.81
N LYS A 158 -2.62 -12.51 -18.91
CA LYS A 158 -3.96 -13.14 -18.88
C LYS A 158 -3.99 -14.50 -18.18
N ASP A 159 -2.96 -15.33 -18.39
CA ASP A 159 -2.85 -16.64 -17.74
C ASP A 159 -2.61 -16.52 -16.22
N ALA A 160 -1.75 -15.58 -15.82
CA ALA A 160 -1.47 -15.32 -14.40
C ALA A 160 -2.72 -14.79 -13.69
N ALA A 161 -3.45 -13.87 -14.32
CA ALA A 161 -4.70 -13.35 -13.79
C ALA A 161 -5.73 -14.47 -13.59
N TYR A 162 -5.89 -15.38 -14.54
CA TYR A 162 -6.79 -16.53 -14.41
C TYR A 162 -6.39 -17.44 -13.23
N ILE A 163 -5.11 -17.82 -13.13
CA ILE A 163 -4.60 -18.69 -12.07
C ILE A 163 -4.76 -18.05 -10.69
N ILE A 164 -4.37 -16.77 -10.54
CA ILE A 164 -4.50 -16.02 -9.30
C ILE A 164 -5.97 -15.93 -8.90
N SER A 165 -6.87 -15.66 -9.86
CA SER A 165 -8.30 -15.59 -9.58
C SER A 165 -8.84 -16.90 -9.06
N ARG A 166 -8.49 -18.00 -9.73
CA ARG A 166 -8.94 -19.34 -9.35
C ARG A 166 -8.44 -19.74 -7.96
N ILE A 167 -7.16 -19.50 -7.66
CA ILE A 167 -6.56 -19.92 -6.38
C ILE A 167 -7.12 -19.09 -5.22
N ASN A 168 -7.30 -17.79 -5.41
CA ASN A 168 -7.74 -16.90 -4.34
C ASN A 168 -9.27 -16.74 -4.25
N GLY A 169 -10.02 -17.29 -5.22
CA GLY A 169 -11.47 -17.17 -5.30
C GLY A 169 -11.97 -15.83 -5.85
N PHE A 170 -11.15 -15.09 -6.59
CA PHE A 170 -11.54 -13.79 -7.15
C PHE A 170 -12.42 -13.94 -8.39
N THR A 171 -12.97 -12.82 -8.84
CA THR A 171 -13.61 -12.74 -10.16
C THR A 171 -12.56 -12.47 -11.22
N TYR A 172 -12.34 -13.43 -12.11
CA TYR A 172 -11.52 -13.24 -13.29
C TYR A 172 -12.29 -12.42 -14.33
N VAL A 173 -11.64 -11.39 -14.87
CA VAL A 173 -12.22 -10.59 -15.95
C VAL A 173 -11.29 -10.66 -17.16
N LYS A 174 -11.76 -11.36 -18.20
CA LYS A 174 -11.06 -11.48 -19.46
C LYS A 174 -11.39 -10.29 -20.34
N THR A 175 -10.36 -9.55 -20.73
CA THR A 175 -10.50 -8.41 -21.64
C THR A 175 -9.95 -8.73 -23.02
N ASP A 176 -10.43 -7.99 -24.01
CA ASP A 176 -9.78 -7.81 -25.30
C ASP A 176 -9.71 -6.31 -25.62
N TYR A 177 -8.60 -5.86 -26.20
CA TYR A 177 -8.38 -4.45 -26.48
C TYR A 177 -8.23 -4.23 -27.98
N ASP A 178 -9.17 -3.47 -28.55
CA ASP A 178 -9.12 -3.10 -29.95
C ASP A 178 -8.15 -1.92 -30.13
N PHE A 179 -6.95 -2.22 -30.64
CA PHE A 179 -5.91 -1.22 -30.91
C PHE A 179 -6.30 -0.20 -31.99
N THR A 180 -7.30 -0.50 -32.84
CA THR A 180 -7.75 0.41 -33.89
C THR A 180 -8.67 1.48 -33.32
N THR A 181 -9.61 1.09 -32.45
CA THR A 181 -10.61 1.99 -31.87
C THR A 181 -10.23 2.49 -30.47
N GLY A 182 -9.26 1.86 -29.81
CA GLY A 182 -8.87 2.13 -28.44
C GLY A 182 -9.85 1.61 -27.40
N LYS A 183 -10.78 0.71 -27.78
CA LYS A 183 -11.87 0.25 -26.93
C LYS A 183 -11.50 -1.03 -26.17
N LEU A 184 -11.78 -1.04 -24.87
CA LEU A 184 -11.74 -2.25 -24.03
C LEU A 184 -13.07 -3.02 -24.15
N ASN A 185 -12.97 -4.30 -24.46
CA ASN A 185 -14.09 -5.24 -24.46
C ASN A 185 -13.93 -6.24 -23.30
N ILE A 186 -15.02 -6.51 -22.59
CA ILE A 186 -15.09 -7.56 -21.58
C ILE A 186 -15.62 -8.82 -22.26
N GLU A 187 -14.77 -9.83 -22.42
CA GLU A 187 -15.14 -11.09 -23.07
C GLU A 187 -15.79 -12.08 -22.09
N GLU A 188 -15.32 -12.10 -20.84
CA GLU A 188 -15.77 -13.04 -19.81
C GLU A 188 -15.60 -12.41 -18.42
N GLU A 189 -16.62 -12.55 -17.57
CA GLU A 189 -16.50 -12.35 -16.12
C GLU A 189 -16.85 -13.65 -15.42
N ARG A 190 -15.90 -14.21 -14.67
CA ARG A 190 -16.05 -15.49 -13.99
C ARG A 190 -15.63 -15.41 -12.53
N ALA A 191 -16.61 -15.48 -11.62
CA ALA A 191 -16.37 -15.64 -10.19
C ALA A 191 -15.94 -17.07 -9.87
N PHE A 192 -14.83 -17.23 -9.13
CA PHE A 192 -14.36 -18.53 -8.64
C PHE A 192 -14.79 -18.84 -7.19
N SER A 193 -15.42 -17.89 -6.50
CA SER A 193 -16.01 -18.08 -5.18
C SER A 193 -17.24 -17.17 -4.98
N GLU A 194 -17.73 -17.07 -3.75
CA GLU A 194 -18.80 -16.14 -3.34
C GLU A 194 -18.29 -15.18 -2.24
N GLY A 195 -19.02 -14.09 -2.00
CA GLY A 195 -18.72 -13.14 -0.93
C GLY A 195 -17.55 -12.19 -1.22
N GLU A 196 -16.81 -11.78 -0.17
CA GLU A 196 -15.78 -10.73 -0.26
C GLU A 196 -14.65 -11.06 -1.23
N ARG A 197 -14.28 -12.35 -1.36
CA ARG A 197 -13.24 -12.79 -2.30
C ARG A 197 -13.70 -12.57 -3.74
N ALA A 198 -14.93 -12.95 -4.07
CA ALA A 198 -15.51 -12.76 -5.40
C ALA A 198 -15.68 -11.28 -5.78
N ALA A 199 -15.78 -10.38 -4.81
CA ALA A 199 -15.87 -8.93 -5.05
C ALA A 199 -14.57 -8.31 -5.58
N VAL A 200 -13.43 -8.99 -5.41
CA VAL A 200 -12.16 -8.57 -5.99
C VAL A 200 -12.13 -9.00 -7.47
N LYS A 201 -11.95 -8.04 -8.37
CA LYS A 201 -11.81 -8.30 -9.81
C LYS A 201 -10.34 -8.40 -10.20
N CYS A 202 -9.98 -9.43 -10.95
CA CYS A 202 -8.61 -9.65 -11.39
C CYS A 202 -8.57 -9.63 -12.91
N TYR A 203 -7.91 -8.59 -13.43
CA TYR A 203 -7.72 -8.36 -14.84
C TYR A 203 -6.35 -8.86 -15.28
N GLY A 204 -6.31 -9.46 -16.46
CA GLY A 204 -5.08 -9.75 -17.16
C GLY A 204 -5.00 -8.93 -18.45
N ALA A 205 -3.85 -8.37 -18.73
CA ALA A 205 -3.62 -7.52 -19.89
C ALA A 205 -2.28 -7.86 -20.55
N ASN A 206 -2.27 -7.83 -21.88
CA ASN A 206 -1.09 -8.16 -22.68
C ASN A 206 -0.29 -6.92 -23.09
N ASP A 207 -0.91 -5.73 -23.02
CA ASP A 207 -0.28 -4.45 -23.38
C ASP A 207 -0.62 -3.32 -22.38
N VAL A 208 0.25 -2.32 -22.29
CA VAL A 208 0.08 -1.13 -21.44
C VAL A 208 -1.22 -0.41 -21.75
N LEU A 209 -1.61 -0.29 -23.03
CA LEU A 209 -2.84 0.39 -23.43
C LEU A 209 -4.08 -0.33 -22.91
N GLU A 210 -4.11 -1.66 -22.99
CA GLU A 210 -5.17 -2.49 -22.39
C GLU A 210 -5.20 -2.28 -20.86
N GLY A 211 -4.03 -2.29 -20.21
CA GLY A 211 -3.89 -2.01 -18.79
C GLY A 211 -4.43 -0.64 -18.38
N VAL A 212 -4.17 0.41 -19.16
CA VAL A 212 -4.69 1.77 -18.93
C VAL A 212 -6.20 1.81 -19.16
N ALA A 213 -6.70 1.14 -20.19
CA ALA A 213 -8.13 1.10 -20.48
C ALA A 213 -8.91 0.37 -19.37
N ILE A 214 -8.33 -0.65 -18.73
CA ILE A 214 -8.89 -1.28 -17.52
C ILE A 214 -8.99 -0.27 -16.37
N MET A 215 -7.94 0.51 -16.13
CA MET A 215 -7.95 1.54 -15.07
C MET A 215 -9.04 2.59 -15.31
N GLN A 216 -9.24 2.98 -16.57
CA GLN A 216 -10.32 3.88 -16.99
C GLN A 216 -11.70 3.26 -16.81
N HIS A 217 -11.87 2.00 -17.25
CA HIS A 217 -13.14 1.26 -17.16
C HIS A 217 -13.61 1.13 -15.70
N GLU A 218 -12.69 0.79 -14.80
CA GLU A 218 -13.00 0.64 -13.39
C GLU A 218 -13.11 1.97 -12.63
N GLY A 219 -12.63 3.07 -13.23
CA GLY A 219 -12.58 4.39 -12.61
C GLY A 219 -11.67 4.37 -11.38
N VAL A 220 -10.41 3.98 -11.57
CA VAL A 220 -9.46 3.82 -10.46
C VAL A 220 -9.08 5.16 -9.85
N ASP A 221 -9.30 5.31 -8.55
CA ASP A 221 -8.97 6.51 -7.77
C ASP A 221 -7.58 6.41 -7.13
N VAL A 222 -7.20 5.21 -6.68
CA VAL A 222 -5.94 4.96 -5.98
C VAL A 222 -5.28 3.71 -6.57
N SER A 223 -3.97 3.72 -6.76
CA SER A 223 -3.23 2.51 -7.08
C SER A 223 -1.94 2.35 -6.30
N ILE A 224 -1.49 1.12 -6.16
CA ILE A 224 -0.13 0.80 -5.75
C ILE A 224 0.57 -0.07 -6.81
N THR A 225 1.75 0.36 -7.27
CA THR A 225 2.59 -0.46 -8.14
C THR A 225 3.52 -1.32 -7.30
N GLY A 226 3.45 -2.64 -7.46
CA GLY A 226 4.33 -3.59 -6.78
C GLY A 226 5.58 -3.96 -7.59
N ASN A 227 6.52 -4.66 -6.93
CA ASN A 227 7.68 -5.25 -7.58
C ASN A 227 7.25 -6.27 -8.65
N SER A 228 7.87 -6.20 -9.83
CA SER A 228 7.51 -7.01 -10.99
C SER A 228 8.75 -7.62 -11.61
N THR A 229 8.62 -8.84 -12.18
CA THR A 229 9.63 -9.45 -13.05
C THR A 229 9.74 -8.77 -14.42
N ASN A 230 8.84 -7.84 -14.75
CA ASN A 230 8.89 -7.01 -15.95
C ASN A 230 8.40 -5.55 -15.69
N PRO A 231 9.08 -4.81 -14.79
CA PRO A 231 8.58 -3.54 -14.25
C PRO A 231 8.64 -2.38 -15.27
N THR A 232 9.48 -2.52 -16.30
CA THR A 232 9.66 -1.52 -17.37
C THR A 232 8.64 -1.64 -18.50
N ARG A 233 7.94 -2.78 -18.61
CA ARG A 233 6.97 -3.00 -19.70
C ARG A 233 5.52 -2.84 -19.30
N PHE A 234 5.18 -2.80 -18.00
CA PHE A 234 3.77 -2.83 -17.61
C PHE A 234 3.37 -1.92 -16.44
N GLN A 235 3.72 -2.24 -15.19
CA GLN A 235 3.08 -1.60 -14.02
C GLN A 235 3.32 -0.09 -13.95
N HIS A 236 4.58 0.35 -14.01
CA HIS A 236 4.90 1.78 -14.00
C HIS A 236 4.42 2.50 -15.26
N PRO A 237 4.59 1.94 -16.49
CA PRO A 237 3.98 2.51 -17.69
C PRO A 237 2.45 2.69 -17.61
N VAL A 238 1.71 1.71 -17.07
CA VAL A 238 0.26 1.81 -16.88
C VAL A 238 -0.07 2.90 -15.87
N ALA A 239 0.58 2.90 -14.70
CA ALA A 239 0.35 3.91 -13.67
C ALA A 239 0.66 5.33 -14.15
N GLY A 240 1.78 5.51 -14.86
CA GLY A 240 2.21 6.81 -15.38
C GLY A 240 1.35 7.31 -16.54
N THR A 241 0.98 6.43 -17.47
CA THR A 241 0.08 6.80 -18.58
C THR A 241 -1.32 7.12 -18.06
N TYR A 242 -1.82 6.34 -17.11
CA TYR A 242 -3.10 6.63 -16.46
C TYR A 242 -3.05 7.91 -15.63
N LYS A 243 -1.94 8.21 -14.92
CA LYS A 243 -1.76 9.49 -14.21
C LYS A 243 -1.86 10.68 -15.15
N LYS A 244 -1.17 10.61 -16.30
CA LYS A 244 -1.24 11.65 -17.33
C LYS A 244 -2.68 11.81 -17.84
N TRP A 245 -3.32 10.71 -18.24
CA TRP A 245 -4.71 10.74 -18.72
C TRP A 245 -5.66 11.33 -17.66
N ALA A 246 -5.51 10.92 -16.40
CA ALA A 246 -6.35 11.39 -15.31
C ALA A 246 -6.22 12.92 -15.11
N LEU A 247 -4.99 13.44 -15.12
CA LEU A 247 -4.74 14.88 -15.05
C LEU A 247 -5.35 15.64 -16.24
N GLU A 248 -5.18 15.12 -17.47
CA GLU A 248 -5.71 15.73 -18.69
C GLU A 248 -7.25 15.72 -18.76
N ASN A 249 -7.91 14.80 -18.04
CA ASN A 249 -9.36 14.64 -18.03
C ASN A 249 -10.02 15.09 -16.71
N GLY A 250 -9.28 15.75 -15.81
CA GLY A 250 -9.80 16.23 -14.53
C GLY A 250 -10.22 15.12 -13.56
N VAL A 251 -9.72 13.90 -13.75
CA VAL A 251 -9.95 12.75 -12.87
C VAL A 251 -8.93 12.79 -11.74
N LYS A 252 -9.40 12.71 -10.49
CA LYS A 252 -8.51 12.59 -9.33
C LYS A 252 -7.93 11.18 -9.29
N TYR A 253 -6.61 11.08 -9.21
CA TYR A 253 -5.92 9.81 -9.10
C TYR A 253 -4.69 9.95 -8.23
N PHE A 254 -4.57 9.08 -7.23
CA PHE A 254 -3.42 8.98 -6.33
C PHE A 254 -2.64 7.70 -6.61
N SER A 255 -1.38 7.87 -7.00
CA SER A 255 -0.52 6.75 -7.39
C SER A 255 0.59 6.56 -6.37
N VAL A 256 0.74 5.33 -5.93
CA VAL A 256 1.81 4.93 -5.02
C VAL A 256 2.80 4.04 -5.74
N ALA A 257 4.07 4.40 -5.68
CA ALA A 257 5.16 3.55 -6.14
C ALA A 257 5.78 2.80 -4.96
N SER A 258 5.48 1.51 -4.81
CA SER A 258 6.16 0.64 -3.84
C SER A 258 7.39 0.01 -4.49
N GLY A 259 8.59 0.55 -4.25
CA GLY A 259 9.80 -0.11 -4.75
C GLY A 259 11.06 0.74 -4.80
N GLY A 260 11.74 0.91 -3.67
CA GLY A 260 13.18 1.23 -3.69
C GLY A 260 14.07 0.02 -4.04
N GLY A 261 13.48 -1.16 -4.21
CA GLY A 261 14.17 -2.45 -4.42
C GLY A 261 13.78 -3.19 -5.70
N THR A 262 13.17 -2.51 -6.65
CA THR A 262 12.60 -3.06 -7.90
C THR A 262 13.64 -3.67 -8.87
N GLY A 263 14.94 -3.56 -8.61
CA GLY A 263 15.97 -4.22 -9.42
C GLY A 263 16.33 -5.65 -8.98
N ARG A 264 15.63 -6.24 -7.99
CA ARG A 264 15.86 -7.67 -7.62
C ARG A 264 15.01 -8.66 -8.42
N THR A 265 13.86 -8.24 -8.93
CA THR A 265 12.94 -9.13 -9.67
C THR A 265 13.25 -9.20 -11.16
N LEU A 266 14.07 -8.27 -11.65
CA LEU A 266 14.82 -8.51 -12.88
C LEU A 266 15.99 -9.40 -12.50
N HIS A 267 15.93 -10.69 -12.85
CA HIS A 267 17.16 -11.48 -12.92
C HIS A 267 18.18 -10.64 -13.70
N PRO A 268 19.42 -10.43 -13.21
CA PRO A 268 20.44 -9.67 -13.93
C PRO A 268 20.53 -10.09 -15.41
N ASP A 269 20.24 -11.35 -15.69
CA ASP A 269 20.25 -11.96 -17.02
C ASP A 269 19.03 -11.61 -17.89
N ASN A 270 17.87 -11.22 -17.33
CA ASN A 270 16.66 -10.90 -18.11
C ASN A 270 16.78 -9.55 -18.86
N MET A 271 17.61 -8.64 -18.36
CA MET A 271 17.83 -7.32 -18.95
C MET A 271 19.30 -7.04 -19.26
N ALA A 272 20.21 -7.97 -18.92
CA ALA A 272 21.67 -7.79 -18.92
C ALA A 272 22.15 -6.49 -18.21
N ALA A 273 21.30 -5.88 -17.37
CA ALA A 273 21.49 -4.53 -16.85
C ALA A 273 22.05 -4.49 -15.42
N GLY A 274 22.13 -5.63 -14.74
CA GLY A 274 22.65 -5.73 -13.38
C GLY A 274 22.05 -4.67 -12.44
N PRO A 275 22.87 -4.00 -11.61
CA PRO A 275 22.42 -2.95 -10.70
C PRO A 275 21.79 -1.71 -11.35
N ALA A 276 21.96 -1.46 -12.65
CA ALA A 276 21.34 -0.30 -13.31
C ALA A 276 19.80 -0.39 -13.33
N SER A 277 19.25 -1.60 -13.25
CA SER A 277 17.80 -1.84 -13.14
C SER A 277 17.17 -1.25 -11.86
N TYR A 278 17.95 -1.09 -10.78
CA TYR A 278 17.51 -0.47 -9.53
C TYR A 278 17.15 1.02 -9.73
N GLY A 279 18.01 1.77 -10.41
CA GLY A 279 17.81 3.21 -10.62
C GLY A 279 16.67 3.53 -11.60
N LEU A 280 16.49 2.71 -12.63
CA LEU A 280 15.46 2.93 -13.65
C LEU A 280 14.04 2.83 -13.07
N THR A 281 13.81 1.86 -12.19
CA THR A 281 12.50 1.64 -11.58
C THR A 281 12.18 2.66 -10.49
N ASP A 282 13.17 3.06 -9.68
CA ASP A 282 13.04 4.20 -8.76
C ASP A 282 12.71 5.48 -9.54
N THR A 283 13.36 5.69 -10.70
CA THR A 283 13.10 6.83 -11.59
C THR A 283 11.68 6.79 -12.15
N MET A 284 11.24 5.65 -12.70
CA MET A 284 9.88 5.50 -13.22
C MET A 284 8.81 5.73 -12.14
N GLY A 285 9.03 5.24 -10.92
CA GLY A 285 8.14 5.50 -9.79
C GLY A 285 7.98 6.99 -9.50
N ARG A 286 9.08 7.76 -9.53
CA ARG A 286 9.05 9.23 -9.35
C ARG A 286 8.32 9.99 -10.46
N MET A 287 8.16 9.39 -11.64
CA MET A 287 7.45 10.05 -12.75
C MET A 287 5.93 10.11 -12.55
N HIS A 288 5.36 9.22 -11.73
CA HIS A 288 3.91 9.13 -11.57
C HIS A 288 3.43 9.18 -10.12
N SER A 289 4.28 8.80 -9.16
CA SER A 289 3.84 8.62 -7.78
C SER A 289 3.61 9.95 -7.05
N ASP A 290 2.51 9.99 -6.31
CA ASP A 290 2.23 11.00 -5.29
C ASP A 290 2.87 10.59 -3.94
N ALA A 291 3.07 9.29 -3.72
CA ALA A 291 3.87 8.76 -2.63
C ALA A 291 4.79 7.64 -3.12
N GLN A 292 6.07 7.72 -2.75
CA GLN A 292 7.06 6.71 -3.09
C GLN A 292 7.55 6.01 -1.82
N PHE A 293 7.23 4.73 -1.70
CA PHE A 293 7.59 3.96 -0.52
C PHE A 293 9.00 3.37 -0.59
N ALA A 294 9.52 3.03 0.58
CA ALA A 294 10.89 2.57 0.74
C ALA A 294 10.96 1.03 0.71
N GLY A 295 11.97 0.47 0.05
CA GLY A 295 12.26 -0.97 0.13
C GLY A 295 11.26 -1.86 -0.63
N SER A 296 11.18 -3.14 -0.23
CA SER A 296 10.34 -4.16 -0.85
C SER A 296 8.91 -4.13 -0.30
N SER A 297 7.94 -4.53 -1.12
CA SER A 297 6.52 -4.61 -0.74
C SER A 297 6.24 -5.58 0.42
N SER A 298 7.09 -6.59 0.64
CA SER A 298 6.80 -7.68 1.59
C SER A 298 7.88 -7.98 2.62
N VAL A 299 9.09 -7.41 2.50
CA VAL A 299 10.25 -7.83 3.32
C VAL A 299 10.65 -6.75 4.33
N PRO A 300 10.43 -6.97 5.65
CA PRO A 300 10.77 -6.02 6.73
C PRO A 300 12.18 -5.44 6.64
N ALA A 301 13.18 -6.31 6.46
CA ALA A 301 14.57 -5.90 6.43
C ALA A 301 14.88 -4.90 5.30
N HIS A 302 14.20 -5.00 4.15
CA HIS A 302 14.41 -4.06 3.05
C HIS A 302 13.85 -2.67 3.36
N VAL A 303 12.76 -2.60 4.10
CA VAL A 303 12.15 -1.33 4.49
C VAL A 303 12.97 -0.69 5.62
N GLU A 304 13.46 -1.50 6.56
CA GLU A 304 14.39 -1.06 7.61
C GLU A 304 15.72 -0.53 7.04
N MET A 305 16.30 -1.20 6.04
CA MET A 305 17.53 -0.77 5.37
C MET A 305 17.40 0.62 4.73
N MET A 306 16.18 1.04 4.38
CA MET A 306 15.89 2.36 3.83
C MET A 306 15.58 3.41 4.90
N GLY A 307 15.61 3.02 6.18
CA GLY A 307 15.45 3.88 7.34
C GLY A 307 14.02 4.14 7.79
N LEU A 308 13.02 3.34 7.37
CA LEU A 308 11.63 3.50 7.84
C LEU A 308 11.34 2.66 9.09
N ILE A 309 10.66 1.52 8.96
CA ILE A 309 10.34 0.57 10.03
C ILE A 309 10.47 -0.83 9.45
N GLY A 310 10.72 -1.85 10.27
CA GLY A 310 10.83 -3.23 9.80
C GLY A 310 9.46 -3.86 9.53
N ALA A 311 8.73 -3.36 8.55
CA ALA A 311 7.50 -3.94 8.02
C ALA A 311 7.44 -3.73 6.49
N GLY A 312 6.93 -4.70 5.74
CA GLY A 312 6.78 -4.57 4.28
C GLY A 312 5.75 -3.52 3.89
N ASN A 313 5.90 -2.84 2.75
CA ASN A 313 4.97 -1.78 2.36
C ASN A 313 3.50 -2.22 2.23
N ASN A 314 3.22 -3.39 1.64
CA ASN A 314 1.84 -3.88 1.52
C ASN A 314 1.24 -4.20 2.90
N PRO A 315 1.94 -4.95 3.79
CA PRO A 315 1.56 -5.09 5.19
C PRO A 315 1.30 -3.77 5.90
N MET A 316 2.14 -2.75 5.69
CA MET A 316 1.96 -1.44 6.32
C MET A 316 0.64 -0.76 5.94
N VAL A 317 0.16 -0.92 4.71
CA VAL A 317 -1.17 -0.43 4.32
C VAL A 317 -2.26 -1.11 5.16
N GLY A 318 -2.18 -2.45 5.31
CA GLY A 318 -3.10 -3.23 6.13
C GLY A 318 -3.05 -2.85 7.61
N MET A 319 -1.84 -2.68 8.17
CA MET A 319 -1.62 -2.24 9.56
C MET A 319 -2.21 -0.84 9.79
N THR A 320 -1.95 0.11 8.89
CA THR A 320 -2.47 1.48 8.98
C THR A 320 -4.00 1.49 8.97
N VAL A 321 -4.63 0.77 8.02
CA VAL A 321 -6.09 0.66 7.94
C VAL A 321 -6.66 0.01 9.20
N ALA A 322 -6.08 -1.09 9.68
CA ALA A 322 -6.58 -1.80 10.86
C ALA A 322 -6.47 -0.96 12.14
N CYS A 323 -5.32 -0.33 12.39
CA CYS A 323 -5.12 0.55 13.54
C CYS A 323 -6.03 1.79 13.46
N ALA A 324 -6.21 2.37 12.27
CA ALA A 324 -7.07 3.54 12.08
C ALA A 324 -8.55 3.22 12.36
N VAL A 325 -9.04 2.07 11.88
CA VAL A 325 -10.40 1.59 12.17
C VAL A 325 -10.57 1.35 13.66
N ALA A 326 -9.61 0.68 14.33
CA ALA A 326 -9.67 0.46 15.78
C ALA A 326 -9.68 1.79 16.56
N ALA A 327 -8.82 2.74 16.20
CA ALA A 327 -8.77 4.07 16.84
C ALA A 327 -10.07 4.86 16.64
N SER A 328 -10.71 4.75 15.47
CA SER A 328 -11.95 5.48 15.18
C SER A 328 -13.16 5.00 16.01
N GLN A 329 -13.07 3.82 16.61
CA GLN A 329 -14.17 3.17 17.36
C GLN A 329 -14.17 3.50 18.86
N VAL A 330 -13.17 4.21 19.37
CA VAL A 330 -12.99 4.50 20.81
C VAL A 330 -13.05 5.98 21.12
#